data_AF-A0A5P2XBB8-F1
#
_entry.id   AF-A0A5P2XBB8-F1
#
_cell.length_a   1.000
_cell.length_b   1.000
_cell.length_c   1.000
_cell.angle_alpha   90.00
_cell.angle_beta   90.00
_cell.angle_gamma   90.00
#
_symmetry.space_group_name_H-M   'P 1'
#
loop_
_entity.id
_entity.type
_entity.pdbx_description
1 polymer ?
#
loop_
_entity_poly.entity_id
_entity_poly.type
_entity_poly.pdbx_seq_one_letter_code
_entity_poly.pdbx_strand_id
1 'polypeptide(L)'
;MITHSKEFRVQTTVIVPVPGDTDGAWGACRELPDVLSEEAVRSCADLHRIVESQGGIVARLFRTIGGHTAFRLLARDRKSHTLAGSVEWVRGDSGLWVQWDEPVTLCAYGQHRPTTVLAA
;
A
#
# COMPACT_ATOMS: atom_id res chain seq x y z
N MET A 1 32.48 9.07 -8.95
CA MET A 1 31.44 8.04 -9.12
C MET A 1 30.90 7.71 -7.74
N ILE A 2 29.80 8.33 -7.32
CA ILE A 2 29.19 8.11 -6.01
C ILE A 2 27.93 7.27 -6.23
N THR A 3 28.04 5.97 -6.05
CA THR A 3 26.91 5.03 -6.04
C THR A 3 26.21 5.08 -4.68
N HIS A 4 25.17 5.89 -4.53
CA HIS A 4 24.26 5.79 -3.39
C HIS A 4 22.83 6.13 -3.80
N SER A 5 22.10 5.13 -4.30
CA SER A 5 20.63 5.13 -4.20
C SER A 5 20.30 4.69 -2.77
N LYS A 6 19.82 5.59 -1.91
CA LYS A 6 19.44 5.21 -0.54
C LYS A 6 18.20 4.32 -0.62
N GLU A 7 18.43 3.02 -0.53
CA GLU A 7 17.39 2.03 -0.22
C GLU A 7 16.62 2.51 1.01
N PHE A 8 15.30 2.59 0.89
CA PHE A 8 14.41 2.93 2.00
C PHE A 8 13.48 1.76 2.26
N ARG A 9 13.05 1.60 3.52
CA ARG A 9 12.21 0.49 3.94
C ARG A 9 10.79 0.97 4.12
N VAL A 10 9.86 0.26 3.52
CA VAL A 10 8.44 0.51 3.70
C VAL A 10 7.80 -0.59 4.50
N GLN A 11 6.83 -0.22 5.33
CA GLN A 11 5.94 -1.15 5.99
C GLN A 11 4.57 -1.06 5.33
N THR A 12 3.95 -2.20 5.08
CA THR A 12 2.60 -2.26 4.54
C THR A 12 1.58 -2.59 5.63
N THR A 13 0.48 -1.85 5.65
CA THR A 13 -0.63 -2.04 6.58
C THR A 13 -1.95 -2.08 5.82
N VAL A 14 -2.96 -2.75 6.39
CA VAL A 14 -4.31 -2.82 5.80
C VAL A 14 -5.31 -2.05 6.64
N ILE A 15 -6.06 -1.19 5.96
CA ILE A 15 -7.23 -0.53 6.52
C ILE A 15 -8.49 -0.98 5.79
N VAL A 16 -9.59 -1.04 6.53
CA VAL A 16 -10.92 -1.44 6.05
C VAL A 16 -11.94 -0.37 6.45
N PRO A 17 -13.08 -0.25 5.73
CA PRO A 17 -14.17 0.62 6.15
C PRO A 17 -14.60 0.29 7.58
N VAL A 18 -14.79 1.31 8.41
CA VAL A 18 -15.26 1.11 9.79
C VAL A 18 -16.73 0.65 9.74
N PRO A 19 -17.08 -0.51 10.33
CA PRO A 19 -18.47 -0.98 10.30
C PRO A 19 -19.42 0.01 10.96
N GLY A 20 -20.49 0.37 10.26
CA GLY A 20 -21.50 1.31 10.76
C GLY A 20 -21.13 2.79 10.63
N ASP A 21 -19.96 3.10 10.06
CA ASP A 21 -19.59 4.47 9.76
C ASP A 21 -20.18 4.92 8.41
N THR A 22 -20.97 6.00 8.44
CA THR A 22 -21.60 6.59 7.26
C THR A 22 -20.74 7.67 6.59
N ASP A 23 -19.71 8.15 7.29
CA ASP A 23 -18.80 9.20 6.81
C ASP A 23 -17.65 8.62 5.97
N GLY A 24 -17.63 7.29 5.80
CA GLY A 24 -16.65 6.58 4.96
C GLY A 24 -15.26 6.51 5.60
N ALA A 25 -15.18 6.49 6.93
CA ALA A 25 -13.89 6.35 7.60
C ALA A 25 -13.29 4.96 7.41
N TRP A 26 -11.95 4.94 7.47
CA TRP A 26 -11.15 3.74 7.34
C TRP A 26 -10.39 3.49 8.64
N GLY A 27 -10.42 2.26 9.12
CA GLY A 27 -9.79 1.85 10.37
C GLY A 27 -8.88 0.64 10.19
N ALA A 28 -8.13 0.30 11.23
CA ALA A 28 -7.28 -0.88 11.25
C ALA A 28 -8.12 -2.16 11.07
N CYS A 29 -7.63 -3.08 10.23
CA CYS A 29 -8.20 -4.43 10.12
C CYS A 29 -7.78 -5.25 11.34
N ARG A 30 -8.75 -5.76 12.12
CA ARG A 30 -8.48 -6.52 13.35
C ARG A 30 -8.10 -7.99 13.08
N GLU A 31 -8.43 -8.47 11.88
CA GLU A 31 -8.19 -9.85 11.46
C GLU A 31 -6.78 -10.06 10.89
N LEU A 32 -6.05 -8.98 10.62
CA LEU A 32 -4.69 -8.99 10.10
C LEU A 32 -3.73 -8.35 11.12
N PRO A 33 -2.43 -8.71 11.07
CA PRO A 33 -1.44 -8.00 11.87
C PRO A 33 -1.34 -6.53 11.41
N ASP A 34 -0.98 -5.66 12.35
CA ASP A 34 -0.85 -4.20 12.11
C ASP A 34 0.11 -3.90 10.94
N VAL A 35 1.26 -4.59 10.91
CA VAL A 35 2.20 -4.59 9.79
C VAL A 35 2.15 -5.94 9.10
N LEU A 36 1.80 -5.94 7.81
CA LEU A 36 1.77 -7.13 6.96
C LEU A 36 3.15 -7.52 6.46
N SER A 37 3.95 -6.53 6.04
CA SER A 37 5.30 -6.77 5.53
C SER A 37 6.20 -5.57 5.76
N GLU A 38 7.51 -5.81 5.71
CA GLU A 38 8.52 -4.77 5.59
C GLU A 38 9.39 -5.08 4.36
N GLU A 39 9.42 -4.15 3.40
CA GLU A 39 10.10 -4.33 2.12
C GLU A 39 11.15 -3.25 1.90
N ALA A 40 12.27 -3.65 1.26
CA ALA A 40 13.30 -2.73 0.82
C ALA A 40 12.99 -2.23 -0.60
N VAL A 41 13.00 -0.91 -0.77
CA VAL A 41 12.54 -0.25 -1.97
C VAL A 41 13.63 0.67 -2.50
N ARG A 42 13.85 0.61 -3.81
CA ARG A 42 14.87 1.41 -4.50
C ARG A 42 14.27 2.35 -5.53
N SER A 43 13.04 2.12 -5.94
CA SER A 43 12.35 2.91 -6.95
C SER A 43 10.83 2.96 -6.72
N CYS A 44 10.21 3.90 -7.42
CA CYS A 44 8.75 4.04 -7.48
C CYS A 44 8.07 2.83 -8.12
N ALA A 45 8.72 2.23 -9.11
CA ALA A 45 8.24 1.02 -9.75
C ALA A 45 8.24 -0.17 -8.76
N ASP A 46 9.18 -0.21 -7.83
CA ASP A 46 9.18 -1.20 -6.76
C ASP A 46 8.00 -0.98 -5.81
N LEU A 47 7.72 0.27 -5.41
CA LEU A 47 6.53 0.59 -4.58
C LEU A 47 5.25 0.13 -5.25
N HIS A 48 5.08 0.48 -6.53
CA HIS A 48 3.92 0.12 -7.32
C HIS A 48 3.71 -1.41 -7.32
N ARG A 49 4.76 -2.16 -7.66
CA ARG A 49 4.71 -3.64 -7.67
C ARG A 49 4.42 -4.22 -6.30
N ILE A 50 5.02 -3.67 -5.24
CA ILE A 50 4.81 -4.14 -3.86
C ILE A 50 3.34 -3.97 -3.48
N VAL A 51 2.76 -2.78 -3.67
CA VAL A 51 1.38 -2.54 -3.25
C VAL A 51 0.38 -3.34 -4.07
N GLU A 52 0.57 -3.49 -5.38
CA GLU A 52 -0.31 -4.33 -6.22
C GLU A 52 -0.22 -5.80 -5.84
N SER A 53 0.99 -6.36 -5.75
CA SER A 53 1.19 -7.78 -5.48
C SER A 53 0.68 -8.17 -4.10
N GLN A 54 1.00 -7.38 -3.08
CA GLN A 54 0.52 -7.62 -1.72
C GLN A 54 -0.99 -7.39 -1.60
N GLY A 55 -1.53 -6.38 -2.30
CA GLY A 55 -2.97 -6.17 -2.40
C GLY A 55 -3.70 -7.39 -2.94
N GLY A 56 -3.16 -8.01 -4.01
CA GLY A 56 -3.71 -9.26 -4.56
C GLY A 56 -3.66 -10.44 -3.58
N ILE A 57 -2.65 -10.51 -2.71
CA ILE A 57 -2.56 -11.53 -1.65
C ILE A 57 -3.62 -11.27 -0.57
N VAL A 58 -3.77 -10.03 -0.10
CA VAL A 58 -4.80 -9.65 0.88
C VAL A 58 -6.19 -9.92 0.33
N ALA A 59 -6.45 -9.60 -0.93
CA ALA A 59 -7.71 -9.90 -1.60
C ALA A 59 -8.04 -11.41 -1.56
N ARG A 60 -7.04 -12.29 -1.73
CA ARG A 60 -7.24 -13.75 -1.60
C ARG A 60 -7.52 -14.16 -0.16
N LEU A 61 -6.83 -13.56 0.82
CA LEU A 61 -7.09 -13.81 2.24
C LEU A 61 -8.50 -13.37 2.62
N PHE A 62 -8.97 -12.20 2.17
CA PHE A 62 -10.31 -11.71 2.50
C PHE A 62 -11.45 -12.56 1.92
N ARG A 63 -11.17 -13.41 0.92
CA ARG A 63 -12.15 -14.42 0.47
C ARG A 63 -12.47 -15.45 1.55
N THR A 64 -11.57 -15.72 2.49
CA THR A 64 -11.80 -16.69 3.58
C THR A 64 -12.28 -16.04 4.87
N ILE A 65 -11.86 -14.79 5.14
CA ILE A 65 -12.13 -14.11 6.42
C ILE A 65 -13.50 -13.40 6.43
N GLY A 66 -14.06 -13.06 5.25
CA GLY A 66 -15.44 -12.55 5.11
C GLY A 66 -15.67 -11.16 5.71
N GLY A 67 -16.85 -10.57 5.46
CA GLY A 67 -17.31 -9.34 6.13
C GLY A 67 -16.90 -8.00 5.50
N HIS A 68 -15.74 -7.91 4.85
CA HIS A 68 -15.26 -6.66 4.26
C HIS A 68 -15.74 -6.46 2.81
N THR A 69 -16.12 -5.21 2.47
CA THR A 69 -16.56 -4.80 1.12
C THR A 69 -15.47 -4.06 0.35
N ALA A 70 -14.51 -3.47 1.05
CA ALA A 70 -13.35 -2.79 0.49
C ALA A 70 -12.17 -2.90 1.46
N PHE A 71 -10.96 -2.70 0.96
CA PHE A 71 -9.77 -2.46 1.78
C PHE A 71 -8.79 -1.56 1.06
N ARG A 72 -7.92 -0.88 1.82
CA ARG A 72 -6.75 -0.20 1.26
C ARG A 72 -5.49 -0.80 1.86
N LEU A 73 -4.54 -1.10 1.00
CA LEU A 73 -3.18 -1.38 1.41
C LEU A 73 -2.40 -0.07 1.40
N LEU A 74 -1.76 0.25 2.53
CA LEU A 74 -0.94 1.45 2.68
C LEU A 74 0.52 1.04 2.86
N ALA A 75 1.41 1.55 2.02
CA ALA A 75 2.86 1.47 2.23
C ALA A 75 3.34 2.77 2.87
N ARG A 76 4.00 2.69 4.03
CA ARG A 76 4.56 3.84 4.76
C ARG A 76 6.06 3.67 4.94
N ASP A 77 6.82 4.75 4.84
CA ASP A 77 8.23 4.72 5.22
C ASP A 77 8.36 4.31 6.69
N ARG A 78 9.23 3.34 6.99
CA ARG A 78 9.37 2.77 8.32
C ARG A 78 9.83 3.79 9.37
N LYS A 79 10.64 4.78 8.99
CA LYS A 79 11.24 5.73 9.92
C LYS A 79 10.35 6.95 10.15
N SER A 80 9.80 7.51 9.07
CA SER A 80 8.99 8.74 9.14
C SER A 80 7.50 8.47 9.25
N HIS A 81 7.04 7.24 8.99
CA HIS A 81 5.62 6.87 8.86
C HIS A 81 4.86 7.63 7.76
N THR A 82 5.58 8.36 6.90
CA THR A 82 5.02 9.05 5.74
C THR A 82 4.43 8.01 4.78
N LEU A 83 3.21 8.24 4.30
CA LEU A 83 2.55 7.38 3.31
C LEU A 83 3.33 7.41 2.02
N ALA A 84 4.02 6.33 1.65
CA ALA A 84 4.83 6.17 0.44
C ALA A 84 4.03 5.65 -0.77
N GLY A 85 2.96 4.90 -0.53
CA GLY A 85 2.04 4.45 -1.56
C GLY A 85 0.78 3.81 -1.01
N SER A 86 -0.22 3.64 -1.85
CA SER A 86 -1.48 3.00 -1.49
C SER A 86 -2.17 2.41 -2.70
N VAL A 87 -2.91 1.33 -2.48
CA VAL A 87 -3.85 0.80 -3.47
C VAL A 87 -5.15 0.43 -2.78
N GLU A 88 -6.27 0.73 -3.43
CA GLU A 88 -7.60 0.35 -2.97
C GLU A 88 -8.08 -0.89 -3.72
N TRP A 89 -8.82 -1.73 -3.00
CA TRP A 89 -9.44 -2.92 -3.53
C TRP A 89 -10.89 -2.94 -3.09
N VAL A 90 -11.79 -3.20 -4.03
CA VAL A 90 -13.22 -3.29 -3.77
C VAL A 90 -13.73 -4.66 -4.16
N ARG A 91 -14.74 -5.12 -3.43
CA ARG A 91 -15.42 -6.37 -3.74
C ARG A 91 -16.58 -6.07 -4.68
N GLY A 92 -16.51 -6.60 -5.90
CA GLY A 92 -17.59 -6.49 -6.87
C GLY A 92 -18.77 -7.42 -6.54
N ASP A 93 -19.87 -7.26 -7.27
CA ASP A 93 -21.12 -8.01 -7.07
C ASP A 93 -20.96 -9.53 -7.22
N SER A 94 -20.01 -9.97 -8.04
CA SER A 94 -19.64 -11.38 -8.20
C SER A 94 -18.89 -11.96 -6.98
N GLY A 95 -18.63 -11.13 -5.97
CA GLY A 95 -17.82 -11.47 -4.81
C GLY A 95 -16.32 -11.49 -5.08
N LEU A 96 -15.89 -11.16 -6.30
CA LEU A 96 -14.49 -11.03 -6.69
C LEU A 96 -13.92 -9.69 -6.23
N TRP A 97 -12.66 -9.72 -5.81
CA TRP A 97 -11.90 -8.52 -5.48
C TRP A 97 -11.26 -7.96 -6.73
N VAL A 98 -11.46 -6.66 -6.95
CA VAL A 98 -10.84 -5.92 -8.04
C VAL A 98 -10.05 -4.76 -7.45
N GLN A 99 -8.90 -4.49 -8.05
CA GLN A 99 -8.17 -3.27 -7.75
C GLN A 99 -9.01 -2.09 -8.21
N TRP A 100 -9.20 -1.13 -7.32
CA TRP A 100 -9.86 0.11 -7.62
C TRP A 100 -8.82 1.17 -7.97
N ASP A 101 -8.86 1.63 -9.22
CA ASP A 101 -7.94 2.61 -9.79
C ASP A 101 -6.47 2.16 -9.84
N GLU A 102 -5.59 3.04 -10.31
CA GLU A 102 -4.14 2.83 -10.28
C GLU A 102 -3.57 3.03 -8.86
N PRO A 103 -2.53 2.25 -8.48
CA PRO A 103 -1.82 2.49 -7.24
C PRO A 103 -1.22 3.88 -7.18
N VAL A 104 -1.48 4.55 -6.07
CA VAL A 104 -0.92 5.86 -5.80
C VAL A 104 0.44 5.67 -5.16
N THR A 105 1.47 6.33 -5.68
CA THR A 105 2.80 6.35 -5.05
C THR A 105 3.25 7.79 -4.83
N LEU A 106 4.03 8.04 -3.78
CA LEU A 106 4.57 9.37 -3.51
C LEU A 106 5.49 9.91 -4.60
N CYS A 107 5.93 9.06 -5.51
CA CYS A 107 6.64 9.49 -6.70
C CYS A 107 5.75 10.29 -7.65
N ALA A 108 4.45 9.97 -7.74
CA ALA A 108 3.48 10.76 -8.49
C ALA A 108 3.36 12.19 -7.94
N TYR A 109 3.67 12.39 -6.65
CA TYR A 109 3.67 13.69 -5.98
C TYR A 109 5.07 14.28 -5.76
N GLY A 110 6.12 13.69 -6.36
CA GLY A 110 7.50 14.16 -6.24
C GLY A 110 8.14 14.04 -4.85
N GLN A 111 7.48 13.37 -3.90
CA GLN A 111 7.94 13.22 -2.52
C GLN A 111 8.96 12.07 -2.36
N HIS A 112 8.92 11.08 -3.25
CA HIS A 112 9.95 10.04 -3.40
C HIS A 112 10.65 10.18 -4.75
N ARG A 113 11.33 11.32 -4.98
CA ARG A 113 12.36 11.33 -6.02
C ARG A 113 13.60 10.64 -5.44
N PRO A 114 14.16 9.58 -6.07
CA PRO A 114 15.54 9.21 -5.80
C PRO A 114 16.34 10.50 -5.87
N THR A 115 17.10 10.84 -4.82
CA THR A 115 17.90 12.07 -4.84
C THR A 115 18.76 11.97 -6.07
N THR A 116 18.48 12.82 -7.07
CA THR A 116 19.10 12.75 -8.37
C THR A 116 20.60 12.68 -8.16
N VAL A 117 21.23 11.70 -8.81
CA VAL A 117 22.69 11.66 -8.97
C VAL A 117 23.11 13.07 -9.37
N LEU A 118 23.89 13.72 -8.51
CA LEU A 118 24.75 14.82 -8.92
C LEU A 118 25.73 14.21 -9.93
N ALA A 119 25.36 14.23 -11.20
CA ALA A 119 26.26 14.18 -12.34
C ALA A 119 26.05 15.54 -13.02
N ALA A 120 26.92 16.51 -12.67
CA ALA A 120 28.17 16.80 -13.36
C ALA A 120 27.89 17.46 -14.71
#